data_AF-A0A2T1DHL6-F1
#
_entry.id   AF-A0A2T1DHL6-F1
#
_cell.length_a   1.000
_cell.length_b   1.000
_cell.length_c   1.000
_cell.angle_alpha   90.00
_cell.angle_beta   90.00
_cell.angle_gamma   90.00
#
_symmetry.space_group_name_H-M   'P 1'
#
loop_
_entity.id
_entity.type
_entity.pdbx_description
1 polymer ?
#
loop_
_entity_poly.entity_id
_entity_poly.type
_entity_poly.pdbx_seq_one_letter_code
_entity_poly.pdbx_strand_id
1 'polypeptide(L)'
;MKCPVCHASYRPPAVLCRRCGADLSPLIQVRDQAVWHHRQAIQRLEAGQYAEAIAQNDQAISLHHQQAEFHALAGQLWALQGMFDRAIVCWQTAQALDSQSLTTGACLDILMQLRNSD
;
A
#
# COMPACT_ATOMS: atom_id res chain seq x y z
N MET A 1 1.51 -12.84 4.94
CA MET A 1 0.52 -12.57 6.00
C MET A 1 0.77 -13.50 7.19
N LYS A 2 0.26 -13.18 8.38
CA LYS A 2 0.33 -14.06 9.55
C LYS A 2 -1.06 -14.58 9.90
N CYS A 3 -1.15 -15.82 10.37
CA CYS A 3 -2.38 -16.36 10.91
C CYS A 3 -2.80 -15.53 12.15
N PRO A 4 -4.06 -15.08 12.25
CA PRO A 4 -4.51 -14.28 13.40
C PRO A 4 -4.61 -15.09 14.69
N VAL A 5 -4.72 -16.42 14.60
CA VAL A 5 -4.87 -17.32 15.76
C VAL A 5 -3.52 -17.74 16.33
N CYS A 6 -2.60 -18.22 15.49
CA CYS A 6 -1.33 -18.80 15.95
C CYS A 6 -0.08 -18.04 15.50
N HIS A 7 -0.26 -16.89 14.83
CA HIS A 7 0.80 -16.02 14.30
C HIS A 7 1.80 -16.69 13.33
N ALA A 8 1.54 -17.92 12.90
CA ALA A 8 2.36 -18.61 11.92
C ALA A 8 2.36 -17.84 10.60
N SER A 9 3.53 -17.76 9.97
CA SER A 9 3.67 -17.22 8.63
C SER A 9 2.83 -18.05 7.67
N TYR A 10 2.06 -17.34 6.84
CA TYR A 10 1.14 -17.92 5.90
C TYR A 10 1.34 -17.31 4.51
N ARG A 11 1.39 -18.20 3.51
CA ARG A 11 1.43 -17.86 2.09
C ARG A 11 0.28 -18.57 1.36
N PRO A 12 -0.66 -17.83 0.74
CA PRO A 12 -1.76 -18.40 -0.04
C PRO A 12 -1.25 -19.23 -1.24
N PRO A 13 -2.08 -20.16 -1.78
CA PRO A 13 -3.56 -20.18 -1.74
C PRO A 13 -4.23 -21.07 -0.67
N ALA A 14 -3.49 -21.67 0.27
CA ALA A 14 -4.09 -22.61 1.22
C ALA A 14 -5.16 -21.93 2.11
N VAL A 15 -6.40 -22.41 2.10
CA VAL A 15 -7.48 -21.77 2.90
C VAL A 15 -7.38 -22.08 4.39
N LEU A 16 -6.65 -23.13 4.78
CA LEU A 16 -6.44 -23.49 6.18
C LEU A 16 -5.02 -23.14 6.65
N CYS A 17 -4.89 -22.70 7.90
CA CYS A 17 -3.60 -22.57 8.54
C CYS A 17 -2.96 -23.95 8.76
N ARG A 18 -1.79 -24.19 8.17
CA ARG A 18 -1.06 -25.47 8.32
C ARG A 18 -0.69 -25.84 9.76
N ARG A 19 -0.60 -24.85 10.67
CA ARG A 19 -0.19 -25.09 12.06
C ARG A 19 -1.35 -25.34 13.01
N CYS A 20 -2.45 -24.59 12.86
CA CYS A 20 -3.58 -24.64 13.82
C CYS A 20 -4.91 -25.05 13.20
N GLY A 21 -4.98 -25.26 11.88
CA GLY A 21 -6.21 -25.65 11.19
C GLY A 21 -7.25 -24.54 11.04
N ALA A 22 -6.99 -23.32 11.54
CA ALA A 22 -7.92 -22.19 11.41
C ALA A 22 -8.23 -21.87 9.95
N ASP A 23 -9.49 -21.54 9.66
CA ASP A 23 -9.92 -21.06 8.35
C ASP A 23 -9.42 -19.62 8.13
N LEU A 24 -8.64 -19.44 7.06
CA LEU A 24 -8.06 -18.19 6.63
C LEU A 24 -8.81 -17.58 5.45
N SER A 25 -9.89 -18.21 4.96
CA SER A 25 -10.71 -17.69 3.86
C SER A 25 -11.13 -16.23 4.05
N PRO A 26 -11.60 -15.79 5.24
CA PRO A 26 -11.92 -14.38 5.46
C PRO A 26 -10.71 -13.45 5.33
N LEU A 27 -9.54 -13.87 5.81
CA LEU A 27 -8.30 -13.09 5.70
C LEU A 27 -7.86 -12.95 4.25
N ILE A 28 -7.96 -14.03 3.48
CA ILE A 28 -7.66 -14.05 2.05
C ILE A 28 -8.62 -13.09 1.32
N GLN A 29 -9.92 -13.15 1.63
CA GLN A 29 -10.93 -12.30 1.02
C GLN A 29 -10.68 -10.80 1.30
N VAL A 30 -10.38 -10.44 2.55
CA VAL A 30 -10.06 -9.04 2.91
C VAL A 30 -8.83 -8.54 2.15
N ARG A 31 -7.78 -9.37 2.04
CA ARG A 31 -6.61 -9.03 1.25
C ARG A 31 -6.95 -8.86 -0.23
N ASP A 32 -7.72 -9.79 -0.81
CA ASP A 32 -8.06 -9.75 -2.23
C ASP A 32 -8.93 -8.52 -2.55
N GLN A 33 -9.85 -8.15 -1.65
CA GLN A 33 -10.61 -6.90 -1.69
C GLN A 33 -9.68 -5.68 -1.66
N ALA A 34 -8.66 -5.68 -0.79
CA ALA A 34 -7.68 -4.60 -0.73
C ALA A 34 -6.93 -4.43 -2.07
N VAL A 35 -6.46 -5.54 -2.65
CA VAL A 35 -5.78 -5.55 -3.96
C VAL A 35 -6.72 -5.06 -5.07
N TRP A 36 -8.00 -5.43 -5.01
CA TRP A 36 -8.99 -4.94 -5.97
C TRP A 36 -9.16 -3.42 -5.91
N HIS A 37 -9.30 -2.85 -4.72
CA HIS A 37 -9.39 -1.40 -4.53
C HIS A 37 -8.12 -0.69 -5.01
N HIS A 38 -6.94 -1.24 -4.75
CA HIS A 38 -5.68 -0.67 -5.25
C HIS A 38 -5.60 -0.66 -6.79
N ARG A 39 -6.03 -1.74 -7.45
CA ARG A 39 -6.11 -1.78 -8.91
C ARG A 39 -7.09 -0.74 -9.47
N GLN A 40 -8.23 -0.53 -8.81
CA GLN A 40 -9.16 0.54 -9.15
C GLN A 40 -8.50 1.91 -9.00
N ALA A 41 -7.73 2.13 -7.93
CA ALA A 41 -7.00 3.37 -7.74
C ALA A 41 -6.01 3.67 -8.88
N ILE A 42 -5.27 2.65 -9.34
CA ILE A 42 -4.35 2.79 -10.49
C ILE A 42 -5.13 3.17 -11.75
N GLN A 43 -6.24 2.48 -12.05
CA GLN A 43 -7.07 2.78 -13.22
C GLN A 43 -7.60 4.22 -13.19
N ARG A 44 -8.05 4.70 -12.02
CA ARG A 44 -8.52 6.08 -11.83
C ARG A 44 -7.39 7.09 -11.96
N LEU A 45 -6.20 6.77 -11.45
CA LEU A 45 -5.01 7.60 -11.61
C LEU A 45 -4.66 7.77 -13.10
N GLU A 46 -4.64 6.68 -13.86
CA GLU A 46 -4.38 6.70 -15.31
C GLU A 46 -5.43 7.51 -16.07
N ALA A 47 -6.67 7.53 -15.59
CA ALA A 47 -7.76 8.37 -16.12
C ALA A 47 -7.71 9.83 -15.66
N GLY A 48 -6.72 10.24 -14.84
CA GLY A 48 -6.61 11.59 -14.27
C GLY A 48 -7.61 11.90 -13.14
N GLN A 49 -8.33 10.89 -12.65
CA GLN A 49 -9.36 11.02 -11.61
C GLN A 49 -8.73 10.92 -10.21
N TYR A 50 -7.91 11.90 -9.84
CA TYR A 50 -7.03 11.82 -8.66
C TYR A 50 -7.79 11.67 -7.33
N ALA A 51 -8.89 12.38 -7.11
CA ALA A 51 -9.65 12.28 -5.85
C ALA A 51 -10.25 10.88 -5.65
N GLU A 52 -10.72 10.27 -6.73
CA GLU A 52 -11.29 8.93 -6.72
C GLU A 52 -10.20 7.87 -6.57
N ALA A 53 -9.04 8.09 -7.18
CA ALA A 53 -7.87 7.25 -7.00
C ALA A 53 -7.41 7.24 -5.53
N ILE A 54 -7.37 8.41 -4.88
CA ILE A 54 -7.08 8.53 -3.44
C ILE A 54 -8.10 7.73 -2.64
N ALA A 55 -9.40 7.95 -2.86
CA ALA A 55 -10.44 7.23 -2.13
C ALA A 55 -10.34 5.71 -2.27
N GLN A 56 -10.06 5.19 -3.48
CA GLN A 56 -9.88 3.76 -3.69
C GLN A 56 -8.60 3.23 -3.03
N ASN A 57 -7.49 3.97 -3.09
CA ASN A 57 -6.25 3.53 -2.47
C ASN A 57 -6.33 3.57 -0.93
N ASP A 58 -7.05 4.54 -0.37
CA ASP A 58 -7.33 4.60 1.08
C ASP A 58 -8.16 3.39 1.55
N GLN A 59 -9.13 2.95 0.75
CA GLN A 59 -9.84 1.70 1.02
C GLN A 59 -8.88 0.50 1.04
N ALA A 60 -7.96 0.41 0.07
CA ALA A 60 -6.95 -0.65 0.02
C ALA A 60 -6.04 -0.65 1.28
N ILE A 61 -5.56 0.52 1.69
CA ILE A 61 -4.73 0.69 2.89
C ILE A 61 -5.51 0.29 4.16
N SER A 62 -6.78 0.70 4.27
CA SER A 62 -7.61 0.38 5.44
C SER A 62 -7.84 -1.12 5.61
N LEU A 63 -7.96 -1.85 4.49
CA LEU A 63 -8.14 -3.30 4.48
C LEU A 63 -6.82 -4.05 4.69
N HIS A 64 -5.71 -3.54 4.14
CA HIS A 64 -4.40 -4.19 4.26
C HIS A 64 -3.24 -3.18 4.26
N HIS A 65 -2.96 -2.63 5.44
CA HIS A 65 -1.98 -1.54 5.63
C HIS A 65 -0.50 -1.96 5.49
N GLN A 66 -0.19 -3.25 5.47
CA GLN A 66 1.20 -3.77 5.40
C GLN A 66 1.72 -3.96 3.96
N GLN A 67 1.01 -3.45 2.95
CA GLN A 67 1.44 -3.55 1.56
C GLN A 67 2.17 -2.26 1.15
N ALA A 68 3.47 -2.35 0.86
CA ALA A 68 4.31 -1.20 0.52
C ALA A 68 3.79 -0.43 -0.72
N GLU A 69 3.33 -1.16 -1.74
CA GLU A 69 2.80 -0.59 -2.99
C GLU A 69 1.61 0.35 -2.78
N PHE A 70 0.76 0.07 -1.77
CA PHE A 70 -0.40 0.93 -1.48
C PHE A 70 0.06 2.29 -0.96
N HIS A 71 1.05 2.31 -0.08
CA HIS A 71 1.66 3.55 0.41
C HIS A 71 2.48 4.27 -0.67
N ALA A 72 3.13 3.52 -1.56
CA ALA A 72 3.84 4.10 -2.70
C ALA A 72 2.90 4.89 -3.61
N LEU A 73 1.75 4.29 -3.96
CA LEU A 73 0.71 4.95 -4.75
C LEU A 73 0.09 6.14 -4.01
N ALA A 74 -0.13 6.03 -2.69
CA ALA A 74 -0.61 7.16 -1.90
C ALA A 74 0.35 8.35 -1.99
N GLY A 75 1.66 8.10 -1.88
CA GLY A 75 2.65 9.16 -2.00
C GLY A 75 2.64 9.83 -3.38
N GLN A 76 2.52 9.04 -4.45
CA GLN A 76 2.35 9.56 -5.81
C GLN A 76 1.09 10.43 -5.95
N LEU A 77 -0.04 9.96 -5.43
CA LEU A 77 -1.31 10.68 -5.49
C LEU A 77 -1.25 12.01 -4.73
N TRP A 78 -0.64 12.04 -3.54
CA TRP A 78 -0.48 13.27 -2.77
C TRP A 78 0.51 14.25 -3.44
N ALA A 79 1.59 13.75 -4.04
CA ALA A 79 2.54 14.59 -4.78
C ALA A 79 1.87 15.24 -6.00
N LEU A 80 0.99 14.53 -6.71
CA LEU A 80 0.21 15.06 -7.82
C LEU A 80 -0.80 16.15 -7.39
N GLN A 81 -1.20 16.15 -6.10
CA GLN A 81 -2.01 17.20 -5.50
C GLN A 81 -1.18 18.36 -4.92
N GLY A 82 0.15 18.34 -5.08
CA GLY A 82 1.07 19.32 -4.51
C GLY A 82 1.28 19.18 -2.99
N MET A 83 0.78 18.12 -2.37
CA MET A 83 0.88 17.87 -0.93
C MET A 83 2.13 17.06 -0.60
N PHE A 84 3.30 17.67 -0.82
CA PHE A 84 4.60 16.98 -0.75
C PHE A 84 4.93 16.40 0.63
N ASP A 85 4.57 17.06 1.74
CA ASP A 85 4.80 16.53 3.08
C ASP A 85 4.06 15.20 3.31
N ARG A 86 2.82 15.10 2.82
CA ARG A 86 2.04 13.85 2.90
C ARG A 86 2.65 12.78 2.00
N ALA A 87 3.10 13.18 0.81
CA ALA A 87 3.75 12.26 -0.11
C ALA A 87 5.00 11.61 0.49
N ILE A 88 5.84 12.41 1.14
CA ILE A 88 7.05 11.98 1.84
C ILE A 88 6.72 10.95 2.92
N VAL A 89 5.73 11.23 3.78
CA VAL A 89 5.33 10.30 4.85
C VAL A 89 4.86 8.95 4.28
N CYS A 90 4.08 8.98 3.20
CA CYS A 90 3.63 7.76 2.52
C CYS A 90 4.80 6.97 1.93
N TRP A 91 5.75 7.63 1.25
CA TRP A 91 6.92 6.95 0.68
C TRP A 91 7.90 6.42 1.73
N GLN A 92 8.08 7.13 2.84
CA GLN A 92 8.83 6.62 3.99
C GLN A 92 8.18 5.37 4.57
N THR A 93 6.84 5.36 4.68
CA THR A 93 6.10 4.19 5.14
C THR A 93 6.25 3.01 4.18
N ALA A 94 6.17 3.27 2.87
CA ALA A 94 6.38 2.25 1.84
C ALA A 94 7.79 1.65 1.92
N GLN A 95 8.82 2.49 2.06
CA GLN A 95 10.22 2.07 2.18
C GLN A 95 10.48 1.26 3.47
N ALA A 96 9.82 1.62 4.57
CA ALA A 96 9.92 0.88 5.83
C ALA A 96 9.27 -0.51 5.74
N LEU A 97 8.24 -0.67 4.91
CA LEU A 97 7.56 -1.95 4.67
C LEU A 97 8.31 -2.84 3.68
N ASP A 98 8.87 -2.25 2.62
CA ASP A 98 9.71 -2.94 1.66
C ASP A 98 10.85 -2.02 1.17
N SER A 99 12.06 -2.32 1.62
CA SER A 99 13.26 -1.58 1.28
C SER A 99 13.68 -1.75 -0.19
N GLN A 100 13.10 -2.69 -0.94
CA GLN A 100 13.42 -2.93 -2.36
C GLN A 100 12.51 -2.18 -3.34
N SER A 101 11.53 -1.40 -2.86
CA SER A 101 10.71 -0.56 -3.72
C SER A 101 11.55 0.58 -4.34
N LEU A 102 12.14 0.31 -5.51
CA LEU A 102 13.02 1.22 -6.24
C LEU A 102 12.31 2.51 -6.69
N THR A 103 10.99 2.48 -6.85
CA THR A 103 10.19 3.64 -7.29
C THR A 103 9.96 4.66 -6.19
N THR A 104 9.94 4.26 -4.91
CA THR A 104 9.73 5.19 -3.79
C THR A 104 10.99 5.99 -3.46
N GLY A 105 12.18 5.38 -3.60
CA GLY A 105 13.46 6.03 -3.25
C GLY A 105 13.73 7.28 -4.09
N ALA A 106 13.64 7.17 -5.41
CA ALA A 106 13.96 8.28 -6.31
C ALA A 106 13.04 9.50 -6.10
N CYS A 107 11.73 9.29 -5.94
CA CYS A 107 10.78 10.39 -5.71
C CYS A 107 10.96 11.03 -4.32
N LEU A 108 11.23 10.21 -3.31
CA LEU A 108 11.48 10.67 -1.95
C LEU A 108 12.78 11.51 -1.87
N ASP A 109 13.85 11.06 -2.52
CA ASP A 109 15.14 11.75 -2.56
C ASP A 109 15.04 13.13 -3.23
N ILE A 110 14.33 13.22 -4.36
CA ILE A 110 14.10 14.49 -5.06
C ILE A 110 13.34 15.48 -4.16
N LEU A 111 12.25 15.07 -3.51
CA LEU A 111 11.49 15.96 -2.65
C LEU A 111 12.26 16.38 -1.39
N MET A 112 13.05 15.48 -0.80
CA MET A 112 13.88 15.83 0.36
C MET A 112 15.01 16.80 0.01
N GLN A 113 15.59 16.71 -1.19
CA GLN A 113 16.57 17.67 -1.69
C GLN A 113 15.95 19.05 -1.90
N LEU A 114 14.75 19.11 -2.51
CA LEU A 114 13.99 20.36 -2.69
C LEU A 114 13.65 21.02 -1.35
N ARG A 115 13.32 20.24 -0.31
CA ARG A 115 13.04 20.79 1.03
C ARG A 115 14.26 21.38 1.73
N ASN A 116 15.47 20.95 1.35
CA ASN A 116 16.72 21.43 1.94
C ASN A 116 17.37 22.56 1.13
N SER A 117 16.72 23.04 0.06
CA SER A 117 17.22 24.12 -0.80
C SER A 117 16.54 25.48 -0.56
N ASP A 118 15.61 25.56 0.40
CA ASP A 118 15.03 26.80 0.96
C ASP A 118 15.72 27.16 2.30
#